data_AF-X1GN10-F1
#
_entry.id   AF-X1GN10-F1
#
_cell.length_a   1.000
_cell.length_b   1.000
_cell.length_c   1.000
_cell.angle_alpha   90.00
_cell.angle_beta   90.00
_cell.angle_gamma   90.00
#
_symmetry.space_group_name_H-M   'P 1'
#
loop_
_entity.id
_entity.type
_entity.pdbx_description
1 polymer ?
#
loop_
_entity_poly.entity_id
_entity_poly.type
_entity_poly.pdbx_seq_one_letter_code
_entity_poly.pdbx_strand_id
1 'polypeptide(L)'
;MYSIGQDHCQNGIAHKDLQIASHRIDHKIEWNLSDGELKHLLLYGVHKDGFYTRDDINLDYILDECKAEGIVPMINNNAPYLDRNIPVAEYARRCRLIDLILYEYGFKKAFTSVINEPGKFYDTPGYCPYVNASKKAVKYFPIVAGNDEYNMLDWNFLLDNANFDYLGVHPLSSLGYPPNYNMLASWASMAKARGRGVMATEAGPWFKSYSSSEGWAVIKNIILKCKYHGYEAVCIVCVDINEDHPILGFRRFDKNYTRLVHTSPYWDDFINLVNREGSKYKEEVKEGVKDGMIIKTIGHKTTDVKSGYGVKLLHELLINRGYINEDDIGSMFVYDSKTKAAVENFQTDLGITVDGRIGRQTWRKFISKIPEAAVKKDFQFNLEVVMSPYNLKGDT
;
A
#
# COMPACT_ATOMS: atom_id res chain seq x y z
N MET A 1 -12.60 0.55 -13.25
CA MET A 1 -12.56 -0.94 -13.26
C MET A 1 -11.30 -1.28 -12.49
N TYR A 2 -11.38 -2.07 -11.43
CA TYR A 2 -10.26 -2.23 -10.49
C TYR A 2 -9.27 -3.27 -11.02
N SER A 3 -8.04 -2.87 -11.33
CA SER A 3 -7.00 -3.76 -11.87
C SER A 3 -6.00 -4.17 -10.80
N ILE A 4 -5.67 -5.45 -10.70
CA ILE A 4 -4.54 -5.94 -9.89
C ILE A 4 -3.37 -6.23 -10.82
N GLY A 5 -2.19 -5.77 -10.41
CA GLY A 5 -1.00 -5.82 -11.23
C GLY A 5 0.27 -6.08 -10.49
N GLN A 6 1.35 -6.03 -11.25
CA GLN A 6 2.71 -6.12 -10.75
C GLN A 6 3.38 -4.76 -10.90
N ASP A 7 4.13 -4.35 -9.89
CA ASP A 7 5.15 -3.33 -10.03
C ASP A 7 6.52 -3.99 -10.11
N HIS A 8 7.39 -3.47 -10.97
CA HIS A 8 8.70 -4.04 -11.30
C HIS A 8 8.66 -5.49 -11.78
N CYS A 9 8.69 -5.66 -13.10
CA CYS A 9 8.84 -6.97 -13.72
C CYS A 9 10.31 -7.33 -13.95
N GLN A 10 10.92 -7.97 -12.96
CA GLN A 10 12.34 -8.37 -13.03
C GLN A 10 12.59 -9.56 -13.96
N ASN A 11 11.57 -10.39 -14.21
CA ASN A 11 11.64 -11.54 -15.10
C ASN A 11 11.16 -11.22 -16.53
N GLY A 12 10.76 -9.97 -16.81
CA GLY A 12 10.23 -9.54 -18.11
C GLY A 12 8.80 -10.02 -18.39
N ILE A 13 8.37 -11.11 -17.75
CA ILE A 13 7.03 -11.67 -17.89
C ILE A 13 6.10 -10.95 -16.93
N ALA A 14 5.31 -9.99 -17.43
CA ALA A 14 4.08 -9.65 -16.74
C ALA A 14 3.21 -10.92 -16.74
N HIS A 15 2.96 -11.49 -15.56
CA HIS A 15 2.23 -12.75 -15.51
C HIS A 15 0.87 -12.59 -16.21
N LYS A 16 0.55 -13.49 -17.16
CA LYS A 16 -0.66 -13.41 -18.01
C LYS A 16 -1.99 -13.22 -17.28
N ASP A 17 -2.06 -13.65 -16.03
CA ASP A 17 -3.28 -13.51 -15.22
C ASP A 17 -3.40 -12.11 -14.59
N LEU A 18 -2.38 -11.25 -14.70
CA LEU A 18 -2.40 -9.87 -14.23
C LEU A 18 -3.10 -8.95 -15.24
N GLN A 19 -3.61 -7.84 -14.75
CA GLN A 19 -4.44 -6.93 -15.57
C GLN A 19 -3.70 -5.64 -15.92
N ILE A 20 -2.69 -5.28 -15.12
CA ILE A 20 -1.86 -4.10 -15.29
C ILE A 20 -0.42 -4.43 -14.87
N ALA A 21 0.57 -3.86 -15.56
CA ALA A 21 1.97 -4.00 -15.20
C ALA A 21 2.64 -2.63 -15.19
N SER A 22 3.26 -2.29 -14.07
CA SER A 22 4.09 -1.11 -13.91
C SER A 22 5.54 -1.46 -14.22
N HIS A 23 6.12 -0.75 -15.18
CA HIS A 23 7.52 -0.89 -15.56
C HIS A 23 8.26 0.42 -15.31
N ARG A 24 9.36 0.33 -14.57
CA ARG A 24 10.18 1.49 -14.23
C ARG A 24 11.23 1.71 -15.31
N ILE A 25 11.28 2.93 -15.83
CA ILE A 25 12.33 3.35 -16.77
C ILE A 25 13.35 4.24 -16.07
N ASP A 26 14.58 3.76 -15.94
CA ASP A 26 15.69 4.49 -15.32
C ASP A 26 16.86 4.61 -16.28
N HIS A 27 16.71 5.51 -17.25
CA HIS A 27 17.78 5.87 -18.18
C HIS A 27 18.33 7.23 -17.80
N LYS A 28 19.67 7.32 -17.77
CA LYS A 28 20.37 8.59 -17.83
C LYS A 28 20.13 9.14 -19.24
N ILE A 29 19.56 10.33 -19.32
CA ILE A 29 19.28 10.97 -20.61
C ILE A 29 20.29 12.09 -20.82
N GLU A 30 20.85 12.13 -22.03
CA GLU A 30 21.48 13.32 -22.56
C GLU A 30 20.39 14.18 -23.22
N TRP A 31 20.22 15.40 -22.75
CA TRP A 31 19.07 16.23 -23.15
C TRP A 31 19.23 16.88 -24.55
N ASN A 32 20.38 16.69 -25.18
CA ASN A 32 20.66 17.13 -26.56
C ASN A 32 20.17 16.13 -27.63
N LEU A 33 19.67 14.95 -27.25
CA LEU A 33 19.14 13.96 -28.19
C LEU A 33 17.93 14.50 -28.95
N SER A 34 17.81 14.12 -30.22
CA SER A 34 16.59 14.31 -31.01
C SER A 34 15.43 13.46 -30.46
N ASP A 35 14.19 13.74 -30.90
CA ASP A 35 13.02 12.95 -30.47
C ASP A 35 13.15 11.48 -30.87
N GLY A 36 13.73 11.18 -32.04
CA GLY A 36 13.94 9.81 -32.51
C GLY A 36 14.96 9.06 -31.66
N GLU A 37 16.08 9.71 -31.34
CA GLU A 37 17.13 9.12 -30.50
C GLU A 37 16.65 8.91 -29.06
N LEU A 38 15.96 9.89 -28.48
CA LEU A 38 15.40 9.75 -27.14
C LEU A 38 14.34 8.66 -27.09
N LYS A 39 13.48 8.56 -28.11
CA LYS A 39 12.51 7.47 -28.21
C LYS A 39 13.18 6.10 -28.32
N HIS A 40 14.26 5.98 -29.11
CA HIS A 40 15.04 4.76 -29.19
C HIS A 40 15.66 4.39 -27.83
N LEU A 41 16.24 5.36 -27.12
CA LEU A 41 16.78 5.16 -25.77
C LEU A 41 15.69 4.71 -24.78
N LEU A 42 14.49 5.29 -24.84
CA LEU A 42 13.38 4.90 -23.97
C LEU A 42 12.88 3.48 -24.23
N LEU A 43 12.94 3.00 -25.47
CA LEU A 43 12.49 1.65 -25.84
C LEU A 43 13.52 0.58 -25.53
N TYR A 44 14.78 0.84 -25.89
CA TYR A 44 15.83 -0.17 -25.94
C TYR A 44 16.94 0.05 -24.91
N GLY A 45 16.88 1.13 -24.14
CA GLY A 45 17.78 1.35 -23.03
C GLY A 45 17.66 0.22 -22.01
N VAL A 46 18.79 -0.33 -21.59
CA VAL A 46 18.83 -1.35 -20.54
C VAL A 46 18.72 -0.66 -19.20
N HIS A 47 17.78 -1.14 -18.38
CA HIS A 47 17.60 -0.66 -17.01
C HIS A 47 18.51 -1.44 -16.05
N LYS A 48 19.20 -0.73 -15.16
CA LYS A 48 20.03 -1.33 -14.09
C LYS A 48 19.67 -0.67 -12.76
N ASP A 49 18.70 -1.22 -12.05
CA ASP A 49 18.61 -1.03 -10.61
C ASP A 49 19.02 -2.32 -9.88
N GLY A 50 19.15 -2.27 -8.56
CA GLY A 50 19.60 -3.41 -7.75
C GLY A 50 18.68 -4.64 -7.79
N PHE A 51 17.52 -4.55 -8.43
CA PHE A 51 16.50 -5.59 -8.54
C PHE A 51 16.44 -6.22 -9.94
N TYR A 52 16.94 -5.55 -10.99
CA TYR A 52 17.02 -6.11 -12.34
C TYR A 52 18.37 -6.81 -12.52
N THR A 53 18.34 -8.13 -12.74
CA THR A 53 19.55 -8.92 -13.00
C THR A 53 19.67 -9.34 -14.47
N ARG A 54 18.74 -8.90 -15.33
CA ARG A 54 18.66 -9.25 -16.74
C ARG A 54 18.84 -8.03 -17.63
N ASP A 55 19.96 -8.01 -18.34
CA ASP A 55 20.33 -6.93 -19.26
C ASP A 55 19.52 -6.94 -20.58
N ASP A 56 18.68 -7.97 -20.79
CA ASP A 56 17.86 -8.15 -21.99
C ASP A 56 16.41 -7.69 -21.84
N ILE A 57 16.00 -7.22 -20.65
CA ILE A 57 14.66 -6.66 -20.42
C ILE A 57 14.71 -5.15 -20.63
N ASN A 58 14.00 -4.68 -21.64
CA ASN A 58 13.81 -3.26 -21.94
C ASN A 58 12.31 -2.95 -22.11
N LEU A 59 11.98 -1.68 -22.35
CA LEU A 59 10.58 -1.27 -22.47
C LEU A 59 9.89 -1.93 -23.67
N ASP A 60 10.57 -2.07 -24.81
CA ASP A 60 10.05 -2.74 -26.01
C ASP A 60 9.56 -4.16 -25.68
N TYR A 61 10.42 -4.98 -25.07
CA TYR A 61 10.07 -6.33 -24.62
C TYR A 61 8.84 -6.35 -23.70
N ILE A 62 8.79 -5.45 -22.71
CA ILE A 62 7.68 -5.38 -21.76
C ILE A 62 6.37 -5.00 -22.46
N LEU A 63 6.42 -4.08 -23.42
CA LEU A 63 5.24 -3.67 -24.17
C LEU A 63 4.73 -4.78 -25.09
N ASP A 64 5.62 -5.55 -25.72
CA ASP A 64 5.24 -6.72 -26.51
C ASP A 64 4.55 -7.79 -25.66
N GLU A 65 5.09 -8.10 -24.49
CA GLU A 65 4.46 -9.05 -23.54
C GLU A 65 3.09 -8.52 -23.08
N CYS A 66 3.00 -7.24 -22.71
CA CYS A 66 1.73 -6.64 -22.32
C CYS A 66 0.69 -6.71 -23.45
N LYS A 67 1.12 -6.52 -24.69
CA LYS A 67 0.24 -6.61 -25.86
C LYS A 67 -0.24 -8.03 -26.10
N ALA A 68 0.66 -9.02 -26.01
CA ALA A 68 0.36 -10.42 -26.22
C ALA A 68 -0.66 -10.95 -25.19
N GLU A 69 -0.51 -10.54 -23.93
CA GLU A 69 -1.33 -11.03 -22.81
C GLU A 69 -2.52 -10.12 -22.46
N GLY A 70 -2.69 -9.00 -23.17
CA GLY A 70 -3.79 -8.06 -22.92
C GLY A 70 -3.65 -7.26 -21.61
N ILE A 71 -2.42 -7.10 -21.12
CA ILE A 71 -2.08 -6.40 -19.88
C ILE A 71 -1.98 -4.90 -20.18
N VAL A 72 -2.51 -4.07 -19.27
CA VAL A 72 -2.41 -2.62 -19.37
C VAL A 72 -1.01 -2.17 -18.92
N PRO A 73 -0.22 -1.49 -19.75
CA PRO A 73 1.08 -0.99 -19.33
C PRO A 73 0.93 0.32 -18.53
N MET A 74 1.71 0.43 -17.45
CA MET A 74 1.97 1.67 -16.74
C MET A 74 3.47 1.94 -16.74
N ILE A 75 3.89 3.08 -17.27
CA ILE A 75 5.31 3.43 -17.32
C ILE A 75 5.63 4.36 -16.15
N ASN A 76 6.48 3.87 -15.26
CA ASN A 76 6.91 4.59 -14.08
C ASN A 76 8.25 5.29 -14.34
N ASN A 77 8.25 6.61 -14.43
CA ASN A 77 9.40 7.37 -14.90
C ASN A 77 10.34 7.75 -13.73
N ASN A 78 11.54 7.15 -13.68
CA ASN A 78 12.45 7.25 -12.52
C ASN A 78 13.71 8.11 -12.75
N ALA A 79 13.73 8.93 -13.79
CA ALA A 79 14.91 9.70 -14.20
C ALA A 79 15.70 10.44 -13.08
N PRO A 80 15.06 11.01 -12.03
CA PRO A 80 15.76 11.82 -11.02
C PRO A 80 16.82 11.08 -10.18
N TYR A 81 16.79 9.75 -10.13
CA TYR A 81 17.84 8.97 -9.47
C TYR A 81 19.19 9.09 -10.19
N LEU A 82 19.17 9.30 -11.50
CA LEU A 82 20.37 9.35 -12.35
C LEU A 82 20.78 10.78 -12.73
N ASP A 83 19.83 11.73 -12.76
CA ASP A 83 20.08 13.15 -13.00
C ASP A 83 19.13 14.00 -12.15
N ARG A 84 19.66 14.77 -11.18
CA ARG A 84 18.83 15.60 -10.29
C ARG A 84 18.42 16.95 -10.90
N ASN A 85 19.07 17.38 -11.98
CA ASN A 85 18.93 18.73 -12.54
C ASN A 85 18.23 18.73 -13.90
N ILE A 86 17.18 17.94 -14.02
CA ILE A 86 16.44 17.79 -15.29
C ILE A 86 15.61 19.04 -15.56
N PRO A 87 15.77 19.72 -16.71
CA PRO A 87 14.87 20.81 -17.06
C PRO A 87 13.42 20.33 -17.18
N VAL A 88 12.48 21.06 -16.58
CA VAL A 88 11.03 20.72 -16.59
C VAL A 88 10.50 20.47 -18.01
N ALA A 89 10.94 21.26 -18.99
CA ALA A 89 10.53 21.10 -20.38
C ALA A 89 11.01 19.78 -21.00
N GLU A 90 12.23 19.37 -20.68
CA GLU A 90 12.80 18.11 -21.18
C GLU A 90 12.18 16.89 -20.48
N TYR A 91 11.83 17.01 -19.21
CA TYR A 91 11.06 15.98 -18.51
C TYR A 91 9.67 15.81 -19.13
N ALA A 92 8.98 16.91 -19.42
CA ALA A 92 7.69 16.88 -20.09
C ALA A 92 7.78 16.29 -21.50
N ARG A 93 8.86 16.60 -22.23
CA ARG A 93 9.18 16.01 -23.53
C ARG A 93 9.34 14.49 -23.44
N ARG A 94 10.03 13.99 -22.41
CA ARG A 94 10.14 12.55 -22.10
C ARG A 94 8.76 11.92 -21.89
N CYS A 95 7.91 12.51 -21.05
CA CYS A 95 6.53 12.03 -20.82
C CYS A 95 5.71 11.98 -22.11
N ARG A 96 5.81 12.99 -22.98
CA ARG A 96 5.15 13.00 -24.29
C ARG A 96 5.64 11.87 -25.20
N LEU A 97 6.93 11.57 -25.22
CA LEU A 97 7.46 10.49 -26.05
C LEU A 97 7.02 9.11 -25.54
N ILE A 98 6.93 8.91 -24.22
CA ILE A 98 6.36 7.69 -23.63
C ILE A 98 4.88 7.55 -24.03
N ASP A 99 4.10 8.62 -23.92
CA ASP A 99 2.69 8.64 -24.34
C ASP A 99 2.53 8.30 -25.84
N LEU A 100 3.42 8.83 -26.69
CA LEU A 100 3.46 8.51 -28.11
C LEU A 100 3.86 7.05 -28.38
N ILE A 101 4.88 6.52 -27.69
CA ILE A 101 5.28 5.10 -27.77
C ILE A 101 4.08 4.22 -27.47
N LEU A 102 3.43 4.41 -26.32
CA LEU A 102 2.26 3.62 -25.92
C LEU A 102 1.14 3.67 -26.96
N TYR A 103 0.94 4.82 -27.60
CA TYR A 103 -0.08 5.00 -28.63
C TYR A 103 0.28 4.25 -29.91
N GLU A 104 1.55 4.30 -30.33
CA GLU A 104 2.03 3.62 -31.52
C GLU A 104 2.09 2.10 -31.39
N TYR A 105 2.34 1.56 -30.18
CA TYR A 105 2.14 0.13 -29.88
C TYR A 105 0.66 -0.28 -29.94
N GLY A 106 -0.25 0.70 -30.08
CA GLY A 106 -1.67 0.49 -30.28
C GLY A 106 -2.42 0.11 -29.01
N PHE A 107 -1.92 0.50 -27.83
CA PHE A 107 -2.66 0.33 -26.59
C PHE A 107 -3.94 1.18 -26.60
N LYS A 108 -5.01 0.65 -26.00
CA LYS A 108 -6.28 1.38 -25.81
C LYS A 108 -6.41 2.00 -24.42
N LYS A 109 -5.61 1.48 -23.49
CA LYS A 109 -5.49 1.95 -22.12
C LYS A 109 -4.03 1.77 -21.72
N ALA A 110 -3.45 2.80 -21.13
CA ALA A 110 -2.11 2.80 -20.58
C ALA A 110 -2.00 3.98 -19.60
N PHE A 111 -0.92 4.02 -18.82
CA PHE A 111 -0.66 5.09 -17.86
C PHE A 111 0.81 5.50 -17.87
N THR A 112 1.08 6.77 -17.59
CA THR A 112 2.44 7.26 -17.35
C THR A 112 2.48 7.93 -15.98
N SER A 113 3.27 7.37 -15.06
CA SER A 113 3.59 8.03 -13.79
C SER A 113 4.71 9.05 -14.01
N VAL A 114 4.50 10.28 -13.54
CA VAL A 114 5.38 11.41 -13.84
C VAL A 114 6.77 11.20 -13.24
N ILE A 115 6.91 11.08 -11.93
CA ILE A 115 8.18 10.81 -11.27
C ILE A 115 7.90 9.73 -10.23
N ASN A 116 8.76 8.71 -10.17
CA ASN A 116 8.74 7.76 -9.07
C ASN A 116 9.33 8.37 -7.79
N GLU A 117 8.57 8.33 -6.70
CA GLU A 117 8.95 8.80 -5.37
C GLU A 117 9.58 10.20 -5.36
N PRO A 118 8.86 11.21 -5.91
CA PRO A 118 9.37 12.57 -6.09
C PRO A 118 9.76 13.23 -4.77
N GLY A 119 9.19 12.83 -3.63
CA GLY A 119 9.53 13.36 -2.31
C GLY A 119 10.97 13.08 -1.88
N LYS A 120 11.66 12.15 -2.55
CA LYS A 120 13.10 11.91 -2.37
C LYS A 120 13.98 12.97 -3.04
N PHE A 121 13.42 13.77 -3.95
CA PHE A 121 14.16 14.70 -4.82
C PHE A 121 13.70 16.15 -4.71
N TYR A 122 12.41 16.35 -4.49
CA TYR A 122 11.76 17.64 -4.54
C TYR A 122 10.83 17.80 -3.35
N ASP A 123 10.67 19.04 -2.88
CA ASP A 123 9.48 19.39 -2.14
C ASP A 123 8.26 19.40 -3.07
N THR A 124 7.05 19.37 -2.50
CA THR A 124 5.83 19.32 -3.32
C THR A 124 5.69 20.52 -4.27
N PRO A 125 5.97 21.78 -3.85
CA PRO A 125 5.99 22.92 -4.78
C PRO A 125 6.97 22.76 -5.95
N GLY A 126 8.18 22.24 -5.70
CA GLY A 126 9.18 21.97 -6.75
C GLY A 126 8.80 20.85 -7.71
N TYR A 127 7.98 19.90 -7.27
CA TYR A 127 7.46 18.81 -8.11
C TYR A 127 6.31 19.25 -9.03
N CYS A 128 5.41 20.13 -8.58
CA CYS A 128 4.24 20.57 -9.35
C CYS A 128 4.54 21.04 -10.80
N PRO A 129 5.62 21.81 -11.08
CA PRO A 129 6.01 22.17 -12.44
C PRO A 129 6.21 20.98 -13.38
N TYR A 130 6.83 19.90 -12.92
CA TYR A 130 7.05 18.68 -13.71
C TYR A 130 5.73 18.01 -14.07
N VAL A 131 4.81 17.92 -13.12
CA VAL A 131 3.48 17.34 -13.31
C VAL A 131 2.68 18.16 -14.34
N ASN A 132 2.61 19.47 -14.14
CA ASN A 132 1.86 20.38 -15.00
C ASN A 132 2.39 20.40 -16.44
N ALA A 133 3.72 20.48 -16.61
CA ALA A 133 4.33 20.44 -17.92
C ALA A 133 4.12 19.10 -18.61
N SER A 134 4.25 17.99 -17.88
CA SER A 134 4.01 16.64 -18.41
C SER A 134 2.55 16.47 -18.86
N LYS A 135 1.58 16.90 -18.05
CA LYS A 135 0.15 16.86 -18.42
C LYS A 135 -0.15 17.64 -19.68
N LYS A 136 0.47 18.81 -19.83
CA LYS A 136 0.31 19.65 -21.03
C LYS A 136 0.91 18.99 -22.27
N ALA A 137 1.97 18.19 -22.11
CA ALA A 137 2.71 17.60 -23.22
C ALA A 137 2.11 16.29 -23.73
N VAL A 138 1.48 15.48 -22.87
CA VAL A 138 0.82 14.22 -23.28
C VAL A 138 -0.53 14.47 -23.97
N LYS A 139 -0.97 13.50 -24.78
CA LYS A 139 -2.19 13.60 -25.61
C LYS A 139 -3.10 12.38 -25.49
N TYR A 140 -2.55 11.17 -25.37
CA TYR A 140 -3.31 9.94 -25.59
C TYR A 140 -3.78 9.28 -24.30
N PHE A 141 -2.93 9.24 -23.28
CA PHE A 141 -3.19 8.51 -22.05
C PHE A 141 -3.17 9.40 -20.80
N PRO A 142 -3.89 8.97 -19.74
CA PRO A 142 -3.86 9.66 -18.47
C PRO A 142 -2.49 9.59 -17.81
N ILE A 143 -2.16 10.64 -17.04
CA ILE A 143 -0.95 10.67 -16.21
C ILE A 143 -1.28 10.42 -14.74
N VAL A 144 -0.30 9.83 -14.07
CA VAL A 144 -0.32 9.57 -12.63
C VAL A 144 0.72 10.47 -11.97
N ALA A 145 0.36 11.13 -10.87
CA ALA A 145 1.28 11.98 -10.10
C ALA A 145 1.15 11.72 -8.60
N GLY A 146 2.19 12.08 -7.83
CA GLY A 146 2.32 11.72 -6.43
C GLY A 146 3.29 10.56 -6.31
N ASN A 147 2.84 9.35 -6.63
CA ASN A 147 3.64 8.12 -6.78
C ASN A 147 4.68 7.94 -5.66
N ASP A 148 4.24 8.11 -4.41
CA ASP A 148 5.10 8.12 -3.23
C ASP A 148 4.36 7.64 -1.98
N GLU A 149 5.11 7.46 -0.90
CA GLU A 149 4.61 7.11 0.43
C GLU A 149 3.97 8.33 1.13
N TYR A 150 3.06 8.08 2.07
CA TYR A 150 2.14 9.11 2.60
C TYR A 150 2.78 10.30 3.30
N ASN A 151 3.96 10.14 3.90
CA ASN A 151 4.64 11.22 4.59
C ASN A 151 5.62 11.98 3.68
N MET A 152 5.71 11.62 2.39
CA MET A 152 6.74 12.14 1.49
C MET A 152 6.32 13.43 0.77
N LEU A 153 5.02 13.70 0.68
CA LEU A 153 4.47 14.86 -0.04
C LEU A 153 3.36 15.54 0.75
N ASP A 154 3.20 16.85 0.54
CA ASP A 154 1.96 17.54 0.86
C ASP A 154 0.89 17.22 -0.19
N TRP A 155 0.12 16.16 0.07
CA TRP A 155 -0.90 15.66 -0.86
C TRP A 155 -1.97 16.69 -1.21
N ASN A 156 -2.38 17.54 -0.27
CA ASN A 156 -3.37 18.57 -0.54
C ASN A 156 -2.78 19.63 -1.47
N PHE A 157 -1.57 20.11 -1.17
CA PHE A 157 -0.89 21.06 -2.04
C PHE A 157 -0.73 20.50 -3.45
N LEU A 158 -0.28 19.24 -3.60
CA LEU A 158 -0.13 18.61 -4.91
C LEU A 158 -1.45 18.59 -5.68
N LEU A 159 -2.53 18.12 -5.05
CA LEU A 159 -3.82 18.00 -5.71
C LEU A 159 -4.46 19.37 -6.03
N ASP A 160 -4.15 20.42 -5.27
CA ASP A 160 -4.65 21.78 -5.48
C ASP A 160 -3.85 22.55 -6.55
N ASN A 161 -2.57 22.22 -6.74
CA ASN A 161 -1.64 23.03 -7.56
C ASN A 161 -1.09 22.30 -8.79
N ALA A 162 -1.38 21.01 -8.96
CA ALA A 162 -0.96 20.25 -10.12
C ALA A 162 -2.14 19.61 -10.87
N ASN A 163 -1.99 19.50 -12.20
CA ASN A 163 -2.96 18.91 -13.08
C ASN A 163 -2.52 17.53 -13.53
N PHE A 164 -3.26 16.49 -13.13
CA PHE A 164 -3.01 15.08 -13.46
C PHE A 164 -4.30 14.29 -13.35
N ASP A 165 -4.38 13.08 -13.89
CA ASP A 165 -5.65 12.34 -13.95
C ASP A 165 -5.84 11.43 -12.72
N TYR A 166 -4.75 10.79 -12.27
CA TYR A 166 -4.75 9.86 -11.14
C TYR A 166 -3.71 10.24 -10.09
N LEU A 167 -4.12 10.19 -8.83
CA LEU A 167 -3.20 10.21 -7.70
C LEU A 167 -2.54 8.84 -7.57
N GLY A 168 -1.24 8.76 -7.84
CA GLY A 168 -0.42 7.59 -7.56
C GLY A 168 0.03 7.61 -6.11
N VAL A 169 -0.01 6.45 -5.45
CA VAL A 169 0.39 6.31 -4.05
C VAL A 169 1.12 5.00 -3.84
N HIS A 170 1.99 4.96 -2.83
CA HIS A 170 2.74 3.78 -2.44
C HIS A 170 2.24 3.28 -1.08
N PRO A 171 1.29 2.32 -1.00
CA PRO A 171 0.94 1.62 0.23
C PRO A 171 2.02 0.61 0.61
N LEU A 172 3.27 1.07 0.65
CA LEU A 172 4.40 0.29 1.11
C LEU A 172 4.43 0.37 2.63
N SER A 173 4.66 -0.78 3.25
CA SER A 173 4.67 -0.89 4.69
C SER A 173 5.94 -0.32 5.35
N SER A 174 6.76 0.42 4.61
CA SER A 174 7.93 1.19 5.08
C SER A 174 7.56 2.29 6.07
N LEU A 175 6.28 2.69 6.14
CA LEU A 175 5.74 3.70 7.03
C LEU A 175 5.51 3.24 8.49
N GLY A 176 6.14 2.14 8.89
CA GLY A 176 6.13 1.63 10.26
C GLY A 176 5.28 0.37 10.46
N TYR A 177 5.63 -0.37 11.51
CA TYR A 177 4.90 -1.54 11.97
C TYR A 177 3.89 -1.10 13.04
N PRO A 178 2.57 -1.40 12.91
CA PRO A 178 1.88 -2.06 11.80
C PRO A 178 1.43 -1.06 10.70
N PRO A 179 1.05 -1.53 9.48
CA PRO A 179 0.68 -0.65 8.37
C PRO A 179 -0.50 0.27 8.71
N ASN A 180 -0.37 1.58 8.43
CA ASN A 180 -1.45 2.54 8.62
C ASN A 180 -2.44 2.52 7.45
N TYR A 181 -3.41 1.61 7.51
CA TYR A 181 -4.42 1.44 6.47
C TYR A 181 -5.40 2.63 6.32
N ASN A 182 -5.47 3.53 7.30
CA ASN A 182 -6.39 4.68 7.22
C ASN A 182 -6.00 5.62 6.08
N MET A 183 -4.72 5.63 5.71
CA MET A 183 -4.23 6.47 4.63
C MET A 183 -4.80 6.09 3.26
N LEU A 184 -5.13 4.80 3.04
CA LEU A 184 -5.80 4.36 1.80
C LEU A 184 -7.16 5.06 1.63
N ALA A 185 -7.90 5.22 2.73
CA ALA A 185 -9.15 5.97 2.73
C ALA A 185 -8.89 7.47 2.51
N SER A 186 -7.86 8.02 3.18
CA SER A 186 -7.49 9.43 3.05
C SER A 186 -7.12 9.80 1.61
N TRP A 187 -6.23 9.05 0.96
CA TRP A 187 -5.83 9.30 -0.42
C TRP A 187 -7.00 9.23 -1.39
N ALA A 188 -7.85 8.21 -1.28
CA ALA A 188 -9.05 8.10 -2.11
C ALA A 188 -10.01 9.27 -1.88
N SER A 189 -10.22 9.68 -0.63
CA SER A 189 -11.08 10.82 -0.30
C SER A 189 -10.52 12.12 -0.85
N MET A 190 -9.22 12.37 -0.70
CA MET A 190 -8.55 13.58 -1.20
C MET A 190 -8.59 13.66 -2.73
N ALA A 191 -8.32 12.55 -3.42
CA ALA A 191 -8.38 12.47 -4.88
C ALA A 191 -9.81 12.71 -5.39
N LYS A 192 -10.79 12.01 -4.80
CA LYS A 192 -12.21 12.14 -5.17
C LYS A 192 -12.74 13.56 -4.94
N ALA A 193 -12.37 14.20 -3.84
CA ALA A 193 -12.78 15.57 -3.53
C ALA A 193 -12.35 16.59 -4.61
N ARG A 194 -11.32 16.25 -5.39
CA ARG A 194 -10.75 17.09 -6.46
C ARG A 194 -10.97 16.49 -7.84
N GLY A 195 -11.91 15.55 -7.98
CA GLY A 195 -12.29 14.95 -9.26
C GLY A 195 -11.18 14.11 -9.90
N ARG A 196 -10.24 13.57 -9.11
CA ARG A 196 -9.14 12.73 -9.60
C ARG A 196 -9.42 11.26 -9.31
N GLY A 197 -8.89 10.38 -10.15
CA GLY A 197 -8.78 8.96 -9.81
C GLY A 197 -7.65 8.72 -8.81
N VAL A 198 -7.55 7.49 -8.28
CA VAL A 198 -6.45 7.07 -7.39
C VAL A 198 -5.97 5.68 -7.77
N MET A 199 -4.66 5.44 -7.67
CA MET A 199 -4.01 4.17 -7.99
C MET A 199 -2.92 3.89 -6.96
N ALA A 200 -2.83 2.66 -6.49
CA ALA A 200 -1.68 2.20 -5.73
C ALA A 200 -0.67 1.69 -6.75
N THR A 201 0.26 2.56 -7.12
CA THR A 201 1.22 2.31 -8.21
C THR A 201 2.38 1.43 -7.78
N GLU A 202 2.60 1.32 -6.47
CA GLU A 202 3.54 0.42 -5.85
C GLU A 202 2.98 -0.02 -4.48
N ALA A 203 2.85 -1.32 -4.20
CA ALA A 203 2.25 -1.82 -2.96
C ALA A 203 2.91 -3.11 -2.46
N GLY A 204 3.06 -3.25 -1.15
CA GLY A 204 3.54 -4.50 -0.56
C GLY A 204 4.30 -4.34 0.76
N PRO A 205 4.40 -5.42 1.56
CA PRO A 205 5.11 -5.39 2.82
C PRO A 205 6.61 -5.65 2.66
N TRP A 206 7.43 -4.60 2.65
CA TRP A 206 8.90 -4.77 2.57
C TRP A 206 9.51 -5.42 3.82
N PHE A 207 8.83 -5.35 4.97
CA PHE A 207 9.32 -5.92 6.23
C PHE A 207 8.90 -7.39 6.44
N LYS A 208 8.10 -7.98 5.54
CA LYS A 208 7.50 -9.30 5.79
C LYS A 208 7.40 -10.13 4.52
N SER A 209 7.73 -11.41 4.64
CA SER A 209 7.69 -12.29 3.48
C SER A 209 6.28 -12.40 2.90
N TYR A 210 6.13 -12.23 1.58
CA TYR A 210 4.86 -12.42 0.88
C TYR A 210 4.36 -13.87 0.99
N SER A 211 5.28 -14.79 1.28
CA SER A 211 5.02 -16.22 1.49
C SER A 211 4.66 -16.56 2.94
N SER A 212 4.70 -15.58 3.85
CA SER A 212 4.22 -15.74 5.23
C SER A 212 2.75 -15.36 5.37
N SER A 213 2.07 -15.95 6.36
CA SER A 213 0.68 -15.61 6.71
C SER A 213 0.48 -14.11 6.95
N GLU A 214 1.40 -13.47 7.66
CA GLU A 214 1.27 -12.04 7.96
C GLU A 214 1.52 -11.17 6.72
N GLY A 215 2.53 -11.49 5.90
CA GLY A 215 2.80 -10.73 4.67
C GLY A 215 1.65 -10.84 3.68
N TRP A 216 1.10 -12.05 3.50
CA TRP A 216 -0.11 -12.25 2.71
C TRP A 216 -1.30 -11.46 3.26
N ALA A 217 -1.51 -11.46 4.58
CA ALA A 217 -2.59 -10.69 5.19
C ALA A 217 -2.48 -9.19 4.92
N VAL A 218 -1.27 -8.63 4.91
CA VAL A 218 -1.04 -7.21 4.55
C VAL A 218 -1.39 -6.96 3.08
N ILE A 219 -0.86 -7.76 2.15
CA ILE A 219 -1.13 -7.63 0.71
C ILE A 219 -2.62 -7.72 0.42
N LYS A 220 -3.28 -8.75 0.95
CA LYS A 220 -4.72 -8.97 0.80
C LYS A 220 -5.52 -7.78 1.34
N ASN A 221 -5.14 -7.22 2.48
CA ASN A 221 -5.80 -6.04 3.04
C ASN A 221 -5.62 -4.80 2.15
N ILE A 222 -4.42 -4.56 1.61
CA ILE A 222 -4.18 -3.46 0.68
C ILE A 222 -5.09 -3.61 -0.55
N ILE A 223 -5.08 -4.78 -1.20
CA ILE A 223 -5.89 -5.08 -2.37
C ILE A 223 -7.39 -4.83 -2.08
N LEU A 224 -7.92 -5.43 -1.02
CA LEU A 224 -9.33 -5.33 -0.66
C LEU A 224 -9.74 -3.89 -0.27
N LYS A 225 -8.89 -3.14 0.44
CA LYS A 225 -9.18 -1.75 0.80
C LYS A 225 -9.12 -0.82 -0.39
N CYS A 226 -8.12 -0.96 -1.25
CA CYS A 226 -8.05 -0.19 -2.49
C CYS A 226 -9.29 -0.46 -3.36
N LYS A 227 -9.72 -1.73 -3.48
CA LYS A 227 -10.98 -2.09 -4.15
C LYS A 227 -12.19 -1.43 -3.50
N TYR A 228 -12.29 -1.46 -2.17
CA TYR A 228 -13.37 -0.83 -1.42
C TYR A 228 -13.43 0.69 -1.61
N HIS A 229 -12.28 1.36 -1.67
CA HIS A 229 -12.18 2.80 -1.83
C HIS A 229 -12.18 3.27 -3.30
N GLY A 230 -12.36 2.36 -4.25
CA GLY A 230 -12.52 2.70 -5.67
C GLY A 230 -11.23 3.10 -6.37
N TYR A 231 -10.09 2.52 -5.96
CA TYR A 231 -8.84 2.64 -6.70
C TYR A 231 -8.99 2.06 -8.11
N GLU A 232 -8.30 2.63 -9.09
CA GLU A 232 -8.30 2.10 -10.46
C GLU A 232 -7.32 0.92 -10.61
N ALA A 233 -6.22 0.93 -9.86
CA ALA A 233 -5.27 -0.17 -9.85
C ALA A 233 -4.55 -0.36 -8.50
N VAL A 234 -4.05 -1.57 -8.27
CA VAL A 234 -3.05 -1.90 -7.24
C VAL A 234 -1.96 -2.77 -7.85
N CYS A 235 -0.75 -2.22 -7.94
CA CYS A 235 0.43 -2.94 -8.42
C CYS A 235 1.22 -3.47 -7.22
N ILE A 236 1.32 -4.79 -7.10
CA ILE A 236 2.10 -5.43 -6.04
C ILE A 236 3.56 -5.52 -6.46
N VAL A 237 4.47 -5.05 -5.60
CA VAL A 237 5.91 -5.05 -5.86
C VAL A 237 6.42 -6.47 -6.07
N CYS A 238 7.07 -6.67 -7.21
CA CYS A 238 7.85 -7.83 -7.58
C CYS A 238 7.11 -9.14 -7.30
N VAL A 239 5.93 -9.34 -7.89
CA VAL A 239 5.16 -10.60 -7.80
C VAL A 239 6.04 -11.82 -8.11
N ASP A 240 6.95 -11.65 -9.08
CA ASP A 240 8.06 -12.56 -9.35
C ASP A 240 9.40 -11.88 -9.03
N ILE A 241 10.31 -12.63 -8.40
CA ILE A 241 11.66 -12.18 -8.03
C ILE A 241 12.71 -13.27 -8.26
N ASN A 242 13.99 -12.92 -8.22
CA ASN A 242 15.09 -13.87 -8.12
C ASN A 242 15.38 -14.28 -6.67
N GLU A 243 16.28 -15.24 -6.51
CA GLU A 243 16.71 -15.78 -5.21
C GLU A 243 17.32 -14.76 -4.23
N ASP A 244 17.81 -13.61 -4.71
CA ASP A 244 18.52 -12.63 -3.89
C ASP A 244 17.58 -11.73 -3.05
N HIS A 245 16.25 -11.81 -3.28
CA HIS A 245 15.23 -11.03 -2.54
C HIS A 245 14.19 -11.88 -1.81
N PRO A 246 14.56 -12.83 -0.92
CA PRO A 246 13.68 -13.90 -0.41
C PRO A 246 12.44 -13.44 0.39
N ILE A 247 12.32 -12.15 0.70
CA ILE A 247 11.19 -11.56 1.40
C ILE A 247 10.07 -11.18 0.41
N LEU A 248 10.43 -10.67 -0.78
CA LEU A 248 9.44 -10.16 -1.73
C LEU A 248 8.88 -11.30 -2.60
N GLY A 249 7.82 -10.99 -3.35
CA GLY A 249 7.25 -11.84 -4.38
C GLY A 249 6.53 -13.11 -3.93
N PHE A 250 5.58 -13.52 -4.75
CA PHE A 250 4.89 -14.79 -4.60
C PHE A 250 5.68 -15.92 -5.24
N ARG A 251 6.41 -15.66 -6.32
CA ARG A 251 7.22 -16.66 -7.00
C ARG A 251 8.66 -16.21 -7.05
N ARG A 252 9.55 -17.17 -6.83
CA ARG A 252 10.98 -16.93 -6.82
C ARG A 252 11.65 -17.82 -7.85
N PHE A 253 12.41 -17.22 -8.74
CA PHE A 253 13.23 -17.87 -9.74
C PHE A 253 14.68 -17.93 -9.28
N ASP A 254 15.46 -18.81 -9.90
CA ASP A 254 16.92 -18.81 -9.74
C ASP A 254 17.53 -17.46 -10.18
N LYS A 255 18.81 -17.24 -9.85
CA LYS A 255 19.51 -15.97 -10.13
C LYS A 255 19.45 -15.49 -11.58
N ASN A 256 19.35 -16.44 -12.51
CA ASN A 256 19.30 -16.18 -13.95
C ASN A 256 17.88 -16.12 -14.52
N TYR A 257 16.84 -16.23 -13.69
CA TYR A 257 15.44 -16.29 -14.11
C TYR A 257 15.10 -17.41 -15.10
N THR A 258 15.84 -18.52 -15.07
CA THR A 258 15.65 -19.67 -15.96
C THR A 258 14.75 -20.75 -15.38
N ARG A 259 14.63 -20.80 -14.04
CA ARG A 259 13.88 -21.84 -13.34
C ARG A 259 13.15 -21.30 -12.13
N LEU A 260 11.87 -21.61 -12.02
CA LEU A 260 11.07 -21.36 -10.82
C LEU A 260 11.57 -22.27 -9.67
N VAL A 261 12.01 -21.67 -8.57
CA VAL A 261 12.57 -22.40 -7.41
C VAL A 261 11.65 -22.42 -6.20
N HIS A 262 10.70 -21.49 -6.11
CA HIS A 262 9.74 -21.44 -5.02
C HIS A 262 8.45 -20.75 -5.48
N THR A 263 7.31 -21.30 -5.02
CA THR A 263 5.99 -20.68 -5.16
C THR A 263 5.38 -20.54 -3.78
N SER A 264 4.94 -19.33 -3.45
CA SER A 264 4.22 -19.01 -2.22
C SER A 264 2.97 -19.87 -2.10
N PRO A 265 2.64 -20.38 -0.90
CA PRO A 265 1.39 -21.10 -0.68
C PRO A 265 0.14 -20.23 -0.90
N TYR A 266 0.30 -18.91 -1.03
CA TYR A 266 -0.79 -17.95 -1.28
C TYR A 266 -0.90 -17.51 -2.74
N TRP A 267 -0.14 -18.13 -3.65
CA TRP A 267 -0.16 -17.79 -5.08
C TRP A 267 -1.55 -17.96 -5.70
N ASP A 268 -2.18 -19.13 -5.52
CA ASP A 268 -3.51 -19.40 -6.08
C ASP A 268 -4.56 -18.44 -5.49
N ASP A 269 -4.43 -18.14 -4.20
CA ASP A 269 -5.25 -17.17 -3.47
C ASP A 269 -5.11 -15.76 -4.06
N PHE A 270 -3.89 -15.34 -4.42
CA PHE A 270 -3.60 -14.09 -5.10
C PHE A 270 -4.21 -14.06 -6.50
N ILE A 271 -3.96 -15.07 -7.34
CA ILE A 271 -4.53 -15.16 -8.70
C ILE A 271 -6.06 -15.19 -8.67
N ASN A 272 -6.66 -15.87 -7.68
CA ASN A 272 -8.10 -15.83 -7.47
C ASN A 272 -8.61 -14.42 -7.13
N LEU A 273 -7.85 -13.58 -6.43
CA LEU A 273 -8.23 -12.17 -6.22
C LEU A 273 -8.15 -11.37 -7.53
N VAL A 274 -7.15 -11.64 -8.38
CA VAL A 274 -7.02 -11.00 -9.69
C VAL A 274 -8.19 -11.36 -10.61
N ASN A 275 -8.49 -12.66 -10.74
CA ASN A 275 -9.50 -13.17 -11.68
C ASN A 275 -10.95 -12.91 -11.24
N ARG A 276 -11.21 -12.56 -9.97
CA ARG A 276 -12.55 -12.20 -9.46
C ARG A 276 -12.96 -10.79 -9.89
N GLU A 277 -13.03 -10.55 -11.20
CA GLU A 277 -13.75 -9.42 -11.78
C GLU A 277 -15.24 -9.78 -11.94
N GLY A 278 -16.12 -9.07 -11.24
CA GLY A 278 -17.58 -9.20 -11.38
C GLY A 278 -18.35 -9.11 -10.08
N SER A 279 -17.78 -9.54 -8.95
CA SER A 279 -18.36 -9.17 -7.66
C SER A 279 -17.84 -7.79 -7.30
N LYS A 280 -18.74 -6.80 -7.21
CA LYS A 280 -18.58 -5.73 -6.23
C LYS A 280 -18.02 -6.41 -4.99
N TYR A 281 -16.83 -6.03 -4.54
CA TYR A 281 -16.55 -6.24 -3.13
C TYR A 281 -17.52 -5.30 -2.42
N LYS A 282 -18.77 -5.76 -2.28
CA LYS A 282 -19.43 -5.59 -1.02
C LYS A 282 -18.50 -6.36 -0.12
N GLU A 283 -17.85 -5.64 0.78
CA GLU A 283 -17.50 -6.29 2.02
C GLU A 283 -18.66 -7.22 2.36
N GLU A 284 -18.40 -8.52 2.45
CA GLU A 284 -19.29 -9.35 3.24
C GLU A 284 -19.13 -8.77 4.65
N VAL A 285 -19.92 -7.73 4.91
CA VAL A 285 -20.45 -7.51 6.22
C VAL A 285 -21.32 -8.74 6.43
N LYS A 286 -20.69 -9.86 6.80
CA LYS A 286 -21.32 -10.75 7.75
C LYS A 286 -21.70 -9.81 8.87
N GLU A 287 -23.00 -9.54 9.00
CA GLU A 287 -23.57 -8.66 10.00
C GLU A 287 -22.73 -8.76 11.27
N GLY A 288 -21.92 -7.73 11.50
CA GLY A 288 -21.03 -7.66 12.66
C GLY A 288 -19.52 -7.72 12.48
N VAL A 289 -18.89 -7.28 11.39
CA VAL A 289 -17.49 -6.77 11.48
C VAL A 289 -17.22 -5.66 10.47
N LYS A 290 -17.12 -4.41 10.93
CA LYS A 290 -16.09 -3.47 10.44
C LYS A 290 -15.87 -2.34 11.45
N ASP A 291 -14.59 -2.14 11.75
CA ASP A 291 -13.92 -1.00 12.39
C ASP A 291 -14.31 -0.60 13.83
N GLY A 292 -13.35 -0.83 14.73
CA GLY A 292 -13.32 -0.33 16.10
C GLY A 292 -13.54 -1.40 17.18
N MET A 293 -12.63 -2.39 17.29
CA MET A 293 -12.61 -3.45 18.31
C MET A 293 -13.94 -4.18 18.54
N ILE A 294 -14.15 -5.27 17.80
CA ILE A 294 -14.94 -6.38 18.32
C ILE A 294 -13.96 -7.44 18.80
N ILE A 295 -13.86 -7.65 20.11
CA ILE A 295 -13.51 -8.97 20.61
C ILE A 295 -14.71 -9.84 20.25
N LYS A 296 -14.62 -10.55 19.12
CA LYS A 296 -15.62 -11.57 18.77
C LYS A 296 -15.31 -12.80 19.62
N THR A 297 -16.26 -13.16 20.46
CA THR A 297 -16.35 -14.49 21.06
C THR A 297 -17.37 -15.36 20.31
N ILE A 298 -17.09 -16.67 20.36
CA ILE A 298 -17.93 -17.86 20.12
C ILE A 298 -17.98 -18.44 18.70
N GLY A 299 -17.21 -19.52 18.59
CA GLY A 299 -17.14 -20.49 17.48
C GLY A 299 -15.91 -21.40 17.62
N HIS A 300 -14.81 -20.91 18.17
CA HIS A 300 -13.61 -21.70 18.41
C HIS A 300 -13.04 -21.45 19.82
N LYS A 301 -12.81 -22.55 20.53
CA LYS A 301 -12.11 -22.61 21.81
C LYS A 301 -10.63 -22.30 21.56
N THR A 302 -10.20 -21.06 21.73
CA THR A 302 -8.85 -20.69 22.18
C THR A 302 -8.86 -19.19 22.49
N THR A 303 -8.70 -18.88 23.76
CA THR A 303 -8.25 -17.58 24.26
C THR A 303 -6.90 -17.23 23.64
N ASP A 304 -6.57 -15.93 23.67
CA ASP A 304 -5.21 -15.36 23.77
C ASP A 304 -4.91 -14.29 22.71
N VAL A 305 -5.39 -13.05 22.95
CA VAL A 305 -4.57 -11.89 22.54
C VAL A 305 -3.41 -11.83 23.52
N LYS A 306 -2.42 -12.69 23.29
CA LYS A 306 -1.20 -12.77 24.08
C LYS A 306 -0.27 -11.61 23.80
N SER A 307 -0.42 -10.93 22.66
CA SER A 307 0.46 -9.81 22.33
C SER A 307 -0.09 -8.82 21.30
N GLY A 308 0.56 -7.66 21.18
CA GLY A 308 0.31 -6.63 20.15
C GLY A 308 -0.19 -5.29 20.72
N TYR A 309 -0.54 -4.36 19.83
CA TYR A 309 -0.89 -2.98 20.19
C TYR A 309 -2.15 -2.84 21.05
N GLY A 310 -3.09 -3.79 20.95
CA GLY A 310 -4.24 -3.84 21.86
C GLY A 310 -3.83 -4.09 23.31
N VAL A 311 -2.75 -4.86 23.53
CA VAL A 311 -2.18 -5.09 24.86
C VAL A 311 -1.41 -3.86 25.35
N LYS A 312 -0.66 -3.20 24.47
CA LYS A 312 0.00 -1.93 24.81
C LYS A 312 -1.00 -0.87 25.27
N LEU A 313 -2.08 -0.67 24.54
CA LEU A 313 -3.11 0.28 24.95
C LEU A 313 -3.76 -0.13 26.29
N LEU A 314 -4.03 -1.42 26.48
CA LEU A 314 -4.53 -1.92 27.77
C LEU A 314 -3.56 -1.60 28.92
N HIS A 315 -2.26 -1.83 28.72
CA HIS A 315 -1.25 -1.50 29.71
C HIS A 315 -1.20 -0.01 30.01
N GLU A 316 -1.19 0.85 28.99
CA GLU A 316 -1.22 2.31 29.18
C GLU A 316 -2.47 2.74 29.98
N LEU A 317 -3.61 2.08 29.77
CA LEU A 317 -4.84 2.35 30.51
C LEU A 317 -4.79 1.83 31.96
N LEU A 318 -4.23 0.65 32.19
CA LEU A 318 -4.03 0.10 33.54
C LEU A 318 -3.02 0.92 34.34
N ILE A 319 -1.92 1.36 33.70
CA ILE A 319 -0.90 2.24 34.31
C ILE A 319 -1.52 3.58 34.70
N ASN A 320 -2.20 4.24 33.76
CA ASN A 320 -2.84 5.53 34.03
C ASN A 320 -3.92 5.46 35.11
N ARG A 321 -4.47 4.27 35.35
CA ARG A 321 -5.48 4.02 36.38
C ARG A 321 -4.91 3.46 37.68
N GLY A 322 -3.59 3.25 37.75
CA GLY A 322 -2.90 2.76 38.93
C GLY A 322 -3.13 1.27 39.23
N TYR A 323 -3.55 0.48 38.23
CA TYR A 323 -3.78 -0.96 38.39
C TYR A 323 -2.52 -1.81 38.15
N ILE A 324 -1.50 -1.24 37.51
CA ILE A 324 -0.19 -1.86 37.30
C ILE A 324 0.86 -0.76 37.12
N ASN A 325 2.09 -0.95 37.60
CA ASN A 325 3.20 -0.05 37.28
C ASN A 325 3.88 -0.50 35.99
N GLU A 326 4.48 0.44 35.26
CA GLU A 326 5.21 0.12 34.04
C GLU A 326 6.37 -0.87 34.29
N ASP A 327 7.10 -0.69 35.40
CA ASP A 327 8.20 -1.58 35.80
C ASP A 327 7.75 -3.02 36.12
N ASP A 328 6.45 -3.22 36.39
CA ASP A 328 5.90 -4.54 36.66
C ASP A 328 5.60 -5.31 35.36
N ILE A 329 5.55 -4.64 34.21
CA ILE A 329 5.21 -5.24 32.92
C ILE A 329 6.47 -5.82 32.26
N GLY A 330 6.49 -7.14 32.03
CA GLY A 330 7.64 -7.79 31.37
C GLY A 330 7.80 -7.39 29.90
N SER A 331 6.69 -7.14 29.20
CA SER A 331 6.69 -6.55 27.86
C SER A 331 5.42 -5.75 27.64
N MET A 332 5.57 -4.51 27.19
CA MET A 332 4.45 -3.59 26.94
C MET A 332 3.44 -4.16 25.93
N PHE A 333 3.84 -5.14 25.13
CA PHE A 333 3.02 -5.74 24.11
C PHE A 333 2.56 -7.14 24.47
N VAL A 334 2.76 -7.67 25.68
CA VAL A 334 2.41 -9.06 26.01
C VAL A 334 1.42 -9.11 27.17
N TYR A 335 0.33 -9.85 26.98
CA TYR A 335 -0.68 -10.06 28.03
C TYR A 335 -0.21 -11.22 28.89
N ASP A 336 0.39 -10.91 30.03
CA ASP A 336 0.94 -11.91 30.95
C ASP A 336 0.06 -12.09 32.20
N SER A 337 0.53 -12.90 33.15
CA SER A 337 -0.19 -13.14 34.40
C SER A 337 -0.35 -11.88 35.25
N LYS A 338 0.57 -10.92 35.18
CA LYS A 338 0.48 -9.66 35.90
C LYS A 338 -0.53 -8.73 35.23
N THR A 339 -0.57 -8.69 33.89
CA THR A 339 -1.63 -8.01 33.15
C THR A 339 -2.99 -8.58 33.53
N LYS A 340 -3.13 -9.92 33.58
CA LYS A 340 -4.38 -10.58 33.99
C LYS A 340 -4.84 -10.15 35.38
N ALA A 341 -3.94 -10.18 36.36
CA ALA A 341 -4.24 -9.77 37.73
C ALA A 341 -4.67 -8.29 37.80
N ALA A 342 -4.00 -7.41 37.07
CA ALA A 342 -4.37 -6.00 36.98
C ALA A 342 -5.77 -5.79 36.38
N VAL A 343 -6.13 -6.60 35.37
CA VAL A 343 -7.48 -6.60 34.79
C VAL A 343 -8.53 -7.10 35.77
N GLU A 344 -8.26 -8.17 36.50
CA GLU A 344 -9.16 -8.72 37.51
C GLU A 344 -9.40 -7.71 38.65
N ASN A 345 -8.36 -7.00 39.08
CA ASN A 345 -8.46 -5.92 40.07
C ASN A 345 -9.32 -4.77 39.54
N PHE A 346 -9.09 -4.35 38.30
CA PHE A 346 -9.90 -3.34 37.63
C PHE A 346 -11.37 -3.75 37.53
N GLN A 347 -11.64 -5.00 37.15
CA GLN A 347 -13.00 -5.54 37.07
C GLN A 347 -13.69 -5.57 38.45
N THR A 348 -12.93 -5.96 39.48
CA THR A 348 -13.39 -6.01 40.88
C THR A 348 -13.81 -4.63 41.35
N ASP A 349 -12.95 -3.63 41.20
CA ASP A 349 -13.21 -2.25 41.64
C ASP A 349 -14.42 -1.61 40.96
N LEU A 350 -14.73 -2.07 39.75
CA LEU A 350 -15.82 -1.52 38.95
C LEU A 350 -17.13 -2.29 39.07
N GLY A 351 -17.14 -3.35 39.91
CA GLY A 351 -18.30 -4.18 40.17
C GLY A 351 -18.82 -4.87 38.91
N ILE A 352 -17.91 -5.34 38.06
CA ILE A 352 -18.21 -6.04 36.81
C ILE A 352 -17.69 -7.49 36.88
N THR A 353 -18.01 -8.34 35.88
CA THR A 353 -17.56 -9.74 35.88
C THR A 353 -16.04 -9.81 35.97
N VAL A 354 -15.52 -10.54 36.97
CA VAL A 354 -14.09 -10.72 37.24
C VAL A 354 -13.61 -12.01 36.60
N ASP A 355 -13.23 -11.93 35.33
CA ASP A 355 -12.77 -13.09 34.54
C ASP A 355 -11.35 -12.90 33.97
N GLY A 356 -10.73 -11.75 34.24
CA GLY A 356 -9.43 -11.38 33.70
C GLY A 356 -9.45 -11.24 32.18
N ARG A 357 -10.63 -11.00 31.59
CA ARG A 357 -10.79 -10.81 30.15
C ARG A 357 -11.22 -9.39 29.87
N ILE A 358 -10.65 -8.80 28.82
CA ILE A 358 -10.96 -7.44 28.43
C ILE A 358 -12.22 -7.40 27.55
N GLY A 359 -13.35 -7.82 28.09
CA GLY A 359 -14.64 -7.80 27.39
C GLY A 359 -15.20 -6.39 27.21
N ARG A 360 -16.35 -6.29 26.53
CA ARG A 360 -17.06 -5.01 26.29
C ARG A 360 -17.33 -4.24 27.58
N GLN A 361 -17.75 -4.95 28.63
CA GLN A 361 -18.06 -4.35 29.93
C GLN A 361 -16.82 -3.70 30.55
N THR A 362 -15.68 -4.40 30.49
CA THR A 362 -14.38 -3.93 30.98
C THR A 362 -13.89 -2.73 30.15
N TRP A 363 -13.96 -2.80 28.82
CA TRP A 363 -13.57 -1.70 27.93
C TRP A 363 -14.34 -0.39 28.17
N ARG A 364 -15.67 -0.47 28.34
CA ARG A 364 -16.50 0.72 28.58
C ARG A 364 -16.11 1.45 29.86
N LYS A 365 -15.62 0.74 30.87
CA LYS A 365 -15.17 1.35 32.12
C LYS A 365 -13.80 2.02 31.99
N PHE A 366 -12.95 1.54 31.08
CA PHE A 366 -11.69 2.24 30.78
C PHE A 366 -11.98 3.57 30.10
N ILE A 367 -12.81 3.59 29.06
CA ILE A 367 -13.00 4.80 28.24
C ILE A 367 -13.95 5.84 28.85
N SER A 368 -14.94 5.42 29.66
CA SER A 368 -15.91 6.36 30.28
C SER A 368 -15.32 7.31 31.33
N LYS A 369 -14.08 7.09 31.76
CA LYS A 369 -13.41 7.89 32.79
C LYS A 369 -12.16 8.62 32.29
N ILE A 370 -11.86 8.58 30.98
CA ILE A 370 -10.82 9.43 30.39
C ILE A 370 -11.52 10.52 29.58
N PRO A 371 -11.29 11.81 29.86
CA PRO A 371 -11.80 12.89 29.03
C PRO A 371 -11.32 12.72 27.59
N GLU A 372 -12.21 12.84 26.62
CA GLU A 372 -11.94 12.59 25.19
C GLU A 372 -10.75 13.42 24.65
N ALA A 373 -10.51 14.60 25.23
CA ALA A 373 -9.36 15.44 24.92
C ALA A 373 -8.01 14.89 25.44
N ALA A 374 -7.99 14.17 26.57
CA ALA A 374 -6.80 13.50 27.10
C ALA A 374 -6.48 12.22 26.31
N VAL A 375 -7.52 11.51 25.84
CA VAL A 375 -7.39 10.34 24.96
C VAL A 375 -6.63 10.69 23.67
N LYS A 376 -6.89 11.86 23.08
CA LYS A 376 -6.23 12.34 21.85
C LYS A 376 -4.81 12.89 22.05
N LYS A 377 -4.46 13.28 23.29
CA LYS A 377 -3.21 13.99 23.59
C LYS A 377 -2.09 13.05 24.04
N ASP A 378 -2.43 12.03 24.85
CA ASP A 378 -1.44 11.17 25.50
C ASP A 378 -1.37 9.75 24.91
N PHE A 379 -2.40 9.31 24.18
CA PHE A 379 -2.39 8.02 23.48
C PHE A 379 -2.14 8.26 21.99
N GLN A 380 -1.09 7.66 21.41
CA GLN A 380 -0.75 7.76 19.99
C GLN A 380 -1.79 7.11 19.04
N PHE A 381 -2.98 6.77 19.54
CA PHE A 381 -4.09 6.19 18.81
C PHE A 381 -5.29 7.13 18.88
N ASN A 382 -5.76 7.63 17.72
CA ASN A 382 -7.07 8.29 17.64
C ASN A 382 -8.17 7.27 17.98
N LEU A 383 -8.54 7.19 19.25
CA LEU A 383 -9.60 6.32 19.74
C LEU A 383 -10.95 6.98 19.49
N GLU A 384 -11.60 6.59 18.40
CA GLU A 384 -13.02 6.90 18.20
C GLU A 384 -13.85 5.84 18.94
N VAL A 385 -14.43 6.21 20.09
CA VAL A 385 -15.28 5.31 20.89
C VAL A 385 -16.68 5.31 20.29
N VAL A 386 -16.94 4.40 19.36
CA VAL A 386 -18.29 4.18 18.85
C VAL A 386 -19.00 3.12 19.70
N MET A 387 -20.05 3.54 20.40
CA MET A 387 -20.88 2.64 21.21
C MET A 387 -21.56 1.60 20.30
N SER A 388 -21.21 0.33 20.47
CA SER A 388 -21.81 -0.76 19.68
C SER A 388 -23.34 -0.82 19.87
N PRO A 389 -24.13 -0.80 18.78
CA PRO A 389 -25.59 -0.91 18.85
C PRO A 389 -26.11 -2.32 19.19
N TYR A 390 -25.23 -3.32 19.37
CA TYR A 390 -25.61 -4.74 19.51
C TYR A 390 -25.45 -5.32 20.92
N ASN A 391 -25.60 -4.55 21.98
CA ASN A 391 -25.76 -5.16 23.31
C ASN A 391 -26.61 -4.31 24.26
N LEU A 392 -27.92 -4.32 23.99
CA LEU A 392 -28.96 -3.82 24.89
C LEU A 392 -29.38 -4.87 25.93
N LYS A 393 -28.84 -6.09 25.88
CA LYS A 393 -29.14 -7.20 26.80
C LYS A 393 -27.84 -7.92 27.15
N GLY A 394 -27.21 -7.47 28.24
CA GLY A 394 -25.87 -7.90 28.66
C GLY A 394 -25.67 -9.41 28.63
N ASP A 395 -24.50 -9.83 28.17
CA ASP A 395 -24.03 -11.20 28.34
C ASP A 395 -22.99 -11.21 29.45
N THR A 396 -23.18 -12.17 30.35
CA THR A 396 -22.36 -12.52 31.52
C THR A 396 -20.95 -12.94 31.16
#